data_AF-A0A959NQ68-F1
#
_entry.id   AF-A0A959NQ68-F1
#
_cell.length_a   1.000
_cell.length_b   1.000
_cell.length_c   1.000
_cell.angle_alpha   90.00
_cell.angle_beta   90.00
_cell.angle_gamma   90.00
#
_symmetry.space_group_name_H-M   'P 1'
#
loop_
_entity.id
_entity.type
_entity.pdbx_description
1 polymer ?
#
loop_
_entity_poly.entity_id
_entity_poly.type
_entity_poly.pdbx_seq_one_letter_code
_entity_poly.pdbx_strand_id
1 'polypeptide(L)'
;MKLLFVGSESSLNIDRVGGIESTMFELINFLIRKKHDVKIIIIDNVNTNAVVKKFATIDISYTQMNSEAVRKEILNNYDAVNFLQTPFENIFFALYFMFLKLTRKVYSTKFYFTYDSLNNSNYLQKVKLKLLINRTFVFSKRLEKNVKRITNNVTLLTPPVADYYFNIKRLDKSEKEKILFVGRISKDKGIDVVIEVFKNLPREKYLIN
;
A
#
# COMPACT_ATOMS: atom_id res chain seq x y z
N MET A 1 -14.06 9.95 -12.28
CA MET A 1 -14.39 8.57 -11.82
C MET A 1 -14.45 8.56 -10.31
N LYS A 2 -15.35 7.76 -9.74
CA LYS A 2 -15.46 7.47 -8.32
C LYS A 2 -14.61 6.26 -7.97
N LEU A 3 -13.61 6.45 -7.13
CA LEU A 3 -12.62 5.45 -6.76
C LEU A 3 -12.71 5.17 -5.26
N LEU A 4 -12.80 3.89 -4.91
CA LEU A 4 -12.75 3.44 -3.53
C LEU A 4 -11.41 2.77 -3.25
N PHE A 5 -10.73 3.15 -2.17
CA PHE A 5 -9.56 2.45 -1.64
C PHE A 5 -9.92 1.71 -0.37
N VAL A 6 -9.50 0.46 -0.26
CA VAL A 6 -9.78 -0.41 0.89
C VAL A 6 -8.49 -1.03 1.39
N GLY A 7 -8.12 -0.77 2.64
CA GLY A 7 -6.88 -1.29 3.25
C GLY A 7 -6.99 -1.39 4.77
N SER A 8 -5.99 -2.02 5.41
CA SER A 8 -5.84 -1.97 6.87
C SER A 8 -5.34 -0.60 7.33
N GLU A 9 -5.44 -0.36 8.63
CA GLU A 9 -4.72 0.74 9.28
C GLU A 9 -3.23 0.73 8.91
N SER A 10 -2.57 -0.44 8.94
CA SER A 10 -1.15 -0.56 8.59
C SER A 10 -0.80 -0.21 7.13
N SER A 11 -1.78 -0.06 6.24
CA SER A 11 -1.57 0.27 4.83
C SER A 11 -1.89 1.73 4.48
N LEU A 12 -2.65 2.43 5.34
CA LEU A 12 -3.26 3.73 5.06
C LEU A 12 -3.31 4.67 6.27
N ASN A 13 -2.58 4.38 7.34
CA ASN A 13 -2.53 5.26 8.51
C ASN A 13 -1.75 6.54 8.16
N ILE A 14 -2.43 7.68 8.24
CA ILE A 14 -1.88 9.02 7.99
C ILE A 14 -0.80 9.39 9.01
N ASP A 15 -0.93 8.89 10.24
CA ASP A 15 -0.02 9.18 11.34
C ASP A 15 1.26 8.32 11.26
N ARG A 16 1.31 7.34 10.34
CA ARG A 16 2.48 6.47 10.15
C ARG A 16 3.19 6.80 8.85
N VAL A 17 4.49 7.10 8.96
CA VAL A 17 5.37 7.28 7.80
C VAL A 17 6.07 5.96 7.50
N GLY A 18 5.61 5.28 6.46
CA GLY A 18 6.22 4.08 5.91
C GLY A 18 6.17 4.10 4.38
N GLY A 19 6.96 3.25 3.74
CA GLY A 19 7.07 3.28 2.27
C GLY A 19 5.76 2.94 1.55
N ILE A 20 4.91 2.11 2.15
CA ILE A 20 3.60 1.73 1.59
C ILE A 20 2.63 2.90 1.73
N GLU A 21 2.54 3.44 2.94
CA GLU A 21 1.67 4.54 3.31
C GLU A 21 1.98 5.77 2.45
N SER A 22 3.24 6.20 2.40
CA SER A 22 3.69 7.33 1.57
C SER A 22 3.40 7.13 0.08
N THR A 23 3.71 5.94 -0.45
CA THR A 23 3.42 5.61 -1.86
C THR A 23 1.93 5.71 -2.17
N MET A 24 1.08 5.22 -1.27
CA MET A 24 -0.37 5.26 -1.45
C MET A 24 -0.96 6.66 -1.33
N PHE A 25 -0.47 7.46 -0.38
CA PHE A 25 -0.89 8.86 -0.28
C PHE A 25 -0.50 9.66 -1.52
N GLU A 26 0.71 9.49 -2.04
CA GLU A 26 1.12 10.14 -3.29
C GLU A 26 0.26 9.71 -4.48
N LEU A 27 -0.04 8.41 -4.61
CA LEU A 27 -0.93 7.91 -5.65
C LEU A 27 -2.35 8.50 -5.54
N ILE A 28 -2.91 8.54 -4.34
CA ILE A 28 -4.25 9.07 -4.09
C ILE A 28 -4.30 10.57 -4.37
N ASN A 29 -3.30 11.33 -3.91
CA ASN A 29 -3.17 12.75 -4.20
C ASN A 29 -3.04 13.02 -5.70
N PHE A 30 -2.28 12.20 -6.42
CA PHE A 30 -2.19 12.28 -7.87
C PHE A 30 -3.56 12.09 -8.53
N LEU A 31 -4.34 11.09 -8.11
CA LEU A 31 -5.68 10.83 -8.64
C LEU A 31 -6.65 11.99 -8.35
N ILE A 32 -6.60 12.57 -7.15
CA ILE A 32 -7.42 13.74 -6.80
C ILE A 32 -7.06 14.94 -7.67
N ARG A 33 -5.76 15.21 -7.87
CA ARG A 33 -5.29 16.28 -8.79
C ARG A 33 -5.75 16.04 -10.24
N LYS A 34 -5.94 14.78 -10.64
CA LYS A 34 -6.53 14.39 -11.93
C LYS A 34 -8.06 14.42 -11.94
N LYS A 35 -8.69 15.04 -10.93
CA LYS A 35 -10.15 15.23 -10.80
C LYS A 35 -10.92 13.92 -10.64
N HIS A 36 -10.31 12.90 -10.04
CA HIS A 36 -11.03 11.72 -9.57
C HIS A 36 -11.62 11.97 -8.18
N ASP A 37 -12.81 11.42 -7.95
CA ASP A 37 -13.48 11.41 -6.64
C ASP A 37 -12.97 10.18 -5.89
N VAL A 38 -12.27 10.37 -4.77
CA VAL A 38 -11.56 9.31 -4.06
C VAL A 38 -12.05 9.21 -2.63
N LYS A 39 -12.51 8.02 -2.24
CA LYS A 39 -12.83 7.67 -0.86
C LYS A 39 -11.91 6.57 -0.35
N ILE A 40 -11.56 6.64 0.94
CA ILE A 40 -10.75 5.63 1.61
C ILE A 40 -11.56 4.96 2.72
N ILE A 41 -11.55 3.64 2.73
CA ILE A 41 -12.01 2.80 3.84
C ILE A 41 -10.81 2.12 4.48
N ILE A 42 -10.61 2.41 5.76
CA ILE A 42 -9.64 1.75 6.61
C ILE A 42 -10.36 0.68 7.42
N ILE A 43 -9.94 -0.55 7.21
CA ILE A 43 -10.39 -1.71 7.97
C ILE A 43 -9.60 -1.76 9.27
N ASP A 44 -10.31 -1.52 10.36
CA ASP A 44 -9.79 -1.63 11.73
C ASP A 44 -10.40 -2.87 12.40
N ASN A 45 -9.57 -3.59 13.17
CA ASN A 45 -9.99 -4.75 13.96
C ASN A 45 -10.47 -4.35 15.37
N VAL A 46 -10.24 -3.11 15.79
CA VAL A 46 -10.73 -2.60 17.06
C VAL A 46 -12.23 -2.27 16.91
N ASN A 47 -13.02 -2.48 17.98
CA ASN A 47 -14.44 -2.11 18.06
C ASN A 47 -14.62 -0.57 18.10
N THR A 48 -14.11 0.13 17.09
CA THR A 48 -14.31 1.56 16.90
C THR A 48 -15.57 1.76 16.08
N ASN A 49 -16.52 2.53 16.64
CA ASN A 49 -17.64 3.07 15.86
C ASN A 49 -17.09 3.78 14.63
N ALA A 50 -17.82 3.75 13.51
CA ALA A 50 -17.33 4.30 12.27
C ALA A 50 -16.94 5.78 12.42
N VAL A 51 -15.64 6.08 12.39
CA VAL A 51 -15.14 7.46 12.45
C VAL A 51 -14.87 7.92 11.04
N VAL A 52 -15.45 9.05 10.64
CA VAL A 52 -15.06 9.73 9.41
C VAL A 52 -14.06 10.81 9.77
N LYS A 53 -12.81 10.67 9.32
CA LYS A 53 -11.81 11.74 9.37
C LYS A 53 -11.71 12.36 7.98
N LYS A 54 -11.77 13.68 7.90
CA LYS A 54 -11.40 14.42 6.68
C LYS A 54 -9.95 14.83 6.79
N PHE A 55 -9.12 14.36 5.86
CA PHE A 55 -7.74 14.81 5.73
C PHE A 55 -7.62 15.58 4.42
N ALA A 56 -7.54 16.91 4.53
CA ALA A 56 -7.70 17.83 3.40
C ALA A 56 -9.00 17.54 2.61
N THR A 57 -8.89 17.13 1.34
CA THR A 57 -10.03 16.80 0.47
C THR A 57 -10.38 15.30 0.46
N ILE A 58 -9.77 14.51 1.34
CA ILE A 58 -9.93 13.05 1.36
C ILE A 58 -10.91 12.65 2.46
N ASP A 59 -11.97 11.96 2.07
CA ASP A 59 -12.89 11.31 3.01
C ASP A 59 -12.34 9.93 3.42
N ILE A 60 -12.03 9.77 4.70
CA ILE A 60 -11.48 8.55 5.27
C ILE A 60 -12.46 8.00 6.30
N SER A 61 -12.93 6.77 6.08
CA SER A 61 -13.84 6.07 6.98
C SER A 61 -13.15 4.89 7.63
N TYR A 62 -13.15 4.84 8.96
CA TYR A 62 -12.67 3.69 9.73
C TYR A 62 -13.84 2.76 10.04
N THR A 63 -13.69 1.46 9.80
CA THR A 63 -14.79 0.50 9.98
C THR A 63 -14.29 -0.95 9.99
N GLN A 64 -15.11 -1.87 10.49
CA GLN A 64 -14.81 -3.30 10.43
C GLN A 64 -15.16 -3.91 9.07
N MET A 65 -14.35 -4.85 8.59
CA MET A 65 -14.50 -5.49 7.27
C MET A 65 -15.88 -6.16 7.08
N ASN A 66 -16.48 -6.65 8.16
CA ASN A 66 -17.77 -7.34 8.14
C ASN A 66 -18.96 -6.42 8.44
N SER A 67 -18.73 -5.12 8.67
CA SER A 67 -19.83 -4.21 8.97
C SER A 67 -20.73 -4.06 7.75
N GLU A 68 -22.03 -3.94 8.01
CA GLU A 68 -23.01 -3.59 6.99
C GLU A 68 -22.65 -2.26 6.31
N ALA A 69 -21.97 -1.36 7.04
CA ALA A 69 -21.47 -0.09 6.54
C ALA A 69 -20.42 -0.27 5.43
N VAL A 70 -19.45 -1.18 5.56
CA VAL A 70 -18.48 -1.48 4.47
C VAL A 70 -19.19 -2.02 3.25
N ARG A 71 -20.15 -2.92 3.44
CA ARG A 71 -20.93 -3.48 2.32
C ARG A 71 -21.75 -2.40 1.64
N LYS A 72 -22.46 -1.55 2.40
CA LYS A 72 -23.23 -0.40 1.90
C LYS A 72 -22.34 0.62 1.19
N GLU A 73 -21.16 0.87 1.71
CA GLU A 73 -20.24 1.80 1.07
C GLU A 73 -19.70 1.21 -0.24
N ILE A 74 -19.33 -0.07 -0.27
CA ILE A 74 -18.96 -0.75 -1.53
C ILE A 74 -20.13 -0.81 -2.51
N LEU A 75 -21.39 -0.76 -2.03
CA LEU A 75 -22.60 -0.62 -2.85
C LEU A 75 -22.83 0.78 -3.40
N ASN A 76 -22.08 1.80 -2.97
CA ASN A 76 -22.16 3.07 -3.65
C ASN A 76 -21.60 2.93 -5.07
N ASN A 77 -22.05 3.79 -5.99
CA ASN A 77 -21.71 3.74 -7.42
C ASN A 77 -20.23 4.13 -7.67
N TYR A 78 -19.30 3.30 -7.22
CA TYR A 78 -17.87 3.41 -7.52
C TYR A 78 -17.57 2.76 -8.86
N ASP A 79 -16.78 3.46 -9.68
CA ASP A 79 -16.29 2.94 -10.96
C ASP A 79 -15.18 1.90 -10.74
N ALA A 80 -14.38 2.09 -9.67
CA ALA A 80 -13.33 1.15 -9.31
C ALA A 80 -13.11 0.99 -7.80
N VAL A 81 -12.75 -0.23 -7.40
CA VAL A 81 -12.39 -0.60 -6.02
C VAL A 81 -10.94 -1.10 -5.98
N ASN A 82 -10.13 -0.48 -5.13
CA ASN A 82 -8.69 -0.63 -5.05
C ASN A 82 -8.30 -1.25 -3.71
N PHE A 83 -7.83 -2.49 -3.72
CA PHE A 83 -7.50 -3.24 -2.51
C PHE A 83 -6.00 -3.16 -2.18
N LEU A 84 -5.67 -2.75 -0.96
CA LEU A 84 -4.28 -2.67 -0.46
C LEU A 84 -3.90 -3.89 0.36
N GLN A 85 -4.88 -4.49 1.04
CA GLN A 85 -4.75 -5.80 1.70
C GLN A 85 -5.53 -6.88 0.95
N THR A 86 -5.39 -8.15 1.33
CA THR A 86 -6.15 -9.25 0.71
C THR A 86 -7.58 -9.21 1.24
N PRO A 87 -8.58 -8.76 0.47
CA PRO A 87 -9.92 -8.53 1.03
C PRO A 87 -10.75 -9.82 1.08
N PHE A 88 -10.26 -10.91 0.49
CA PHE A 88 -11.03 -12.12 0.20
C PHE A 88 -10.74 -13.29 1.14
N GLU A 89 -10.10 -13.02 2.28
CA GLU A 89 -9.98 -14.02 3.34
C GLU A 89 -11.37 -14.47 3.80
N ASN A 90 -12.28 -13.52 3.98
CA ASN A 90 -13.69 -13.81 4.22
C ASN A 90 -14.39 -14.28 2.93
N ILE A 91 -14.93 -15.50 2.95
CA ILE A 91 -15.65 -16.11 1.82
C ILE A 91 -16.95 -15.35 1.48
N PHE A 92 -17.69 -14.86 2.48
CA PHE A 92 -18.92 -14.10 2.26
C PHE A 92 -18.63 -12.78 1.55
N PHE A 93 -17.55 -12.10 1.93
CA PHE A 93 -17.12 -10.90 1.22
C PHE A 93 -16.73 -11.20 -0.24
N ALA A 94 -16.03 -12.30 -0.48
CA ALA A 94 -15.65 -12.72 -1.83
C ALA A 94 -16.88 -13.02 -2.72
N LEU A 95 -17.83 -13.79 -2.21
CA LEU A 95 -19.08 -14.11 -2.91
C LEU A 95 -19.91 -12.85 -3.19
N TYR A 96 -19.99 -11.99 -2.19
CA TYR A 96 -20.68 -10.70 -2.30
C TYR A 96 -20.05 -9.81 -3.38
N PHE A 97 -18.72 -9.68 -3.38
CA PHE A 97 -18.02 -8.89 -4.39
C PHE A 97 -18.12 -9.51 -5.79
N MET A 98 -18.17 -10.83 -5.89
CA MET A 98 -18.45 -11.53 -7.14
C MET A 98 -19.82 -11.14 -7.70
N PHE A 99 -20.86 -11.14 -6.86
CA PHE A 99 -22.21 -10.72 -7.26
C PHE A 99 -22.25 -9.24 -7.70
N LEU A 100 -21.52 -8.36 -7.01
CA LEU A 100 -21.36 -6.97 -7.43
C LEU A 100 -20.74 -6.84 -8.81
N LYS A 101 -19.69 -7.62 -9.14
CA LYS A 101 -19.07 -7.60 -10.47
C LYS A 101 -19.97 -8.16 -11.57
N LEU A 102 -20.88 -9.08 -11.24
CA LEU A 102 -21.84 -9.63 -12.19
C LEU A 102 -22.97 -8.65 -12.49
N THR A 103 -23.45 -7.95 -11.45
CA THR A 103 -24.56 -7.00 -11.57
C THR A 103 -24.11 -5.60 -12.01
N ARG A 104 -22.86 -5.24 -11.75
CA ARG A 104 -22.29 -3.92 -12.01
C ARG A 104 -20.91 -4.08 -12.63
N LYS A 105 -20.59 -3.27 -13.64
CA LYS A 105 -19.27 -3.25 -14.30
C LYS A 105 -18.20 -2.54 -13.45
N VAL A 106 -18.03 -2.97 -12.20
CA VAL A 106 -17.04 -2.42 -11.27
C VAL A 106 -15.66 -2.96 -11.61
N TYR A 107 -14.70 -2.06 -11.81
CA TYR A 107 -13.31 -2.43 -12.01
C TYR A 107 -12.62 -2.67 -10.67
N SER A 108 -11.87 -3.76 -10.52
CA SER A 108 -11.20 -4.08 -9.26
C SER A 108 -9.70 -4.21 -9.43
N THR A 109 -8.96 -3.59 -8.51
CA THR A 109 -7.50 -3.63 -8.50
C THR A 109 -6.96 -4.14 -7.17
N LYS A 110 -5.78 -4.76 -7.20
CA LYS A 110 -5.05 -5.22 -6.02
C LYS A 110 -3.62 -4.69 -6.06
N PHE A 111 -3.17 -4.08 -4.98
CA PHE A 111 -1.78 -3.66 -4.81
C PHE A 111 -1.02 -4.67 -3.94
N TYR A 112 0.21 -4.98 -4.36
CA TYR A 112 1.17 -5.82 -3.64
C TYR A 112 2.46 -5.06 -3.38
N PHE A 113 2.75 -4.81 -2.10
CA PHE A 113 3.92 -4.09 -1.65
C PHE A 113 5.04 -5.00 -1.12
N THR A 114 4.69 -6.16 -0.56
CA THR A 114 5.66 -7.03 0.15
C THR A 114 5.46 -8.50 -0.20
N TYR A 115 6.52 -9.30 0.03
CA TYR A 115 6.49 -10.76 -0.18
C TYR A 115 5.59 -11.50 0.78
N ASP A 116 5.49 -11.03 2.03
CA ASP A 116 4.74 -11.75 3.07
C ASP A 116 3.26 -11.89 2.71
N SER A 117 2.71 -10.87 2.05
CA SER A 117 1.35 -10.91 1.52
C SER A 117 1.10 -11.96 0.42
N LEU A 118 2.16 -12.48 -0.21
CA LEU A 118 2.10 -13.52 -1.25
C LEU A 118 2.35 -14.92 -0.69
N ASN A 119 3.33 -15.05 0.21
CA ASN A 119 3.74 -16.35 0.76
C ASN A 119 2.66 -16.96 1.66
N ASN A 120 1.89 -16.13 2.35
CA ASN A 120 0.81 -16.60 3.24
C ASN A 120 -0.49 -16.92 2.50
N SER A 121 -0.51 -16.83 1.17
CA SER A 121 -1.75 -17.04 0.40
C SER A 121 -2.05 -18.51 0.12
N ASN A 122 -3.18 -18.98 0.64
CA ASN A 122 -3.68 -20.33 0.35
C ASN A 122 -4.21 -20.45 -1.09
N TYR A 123 -4.41 -21.69 -1.56
CA TYR A 123 -4.90 -21.97 -2.92
C TYR A 123 -6.21 -21.23 -3.24
N LEU A 124 -7.16 -21.22 -2.30
CA LEU A 124 -8.45 -20.55 -2.48
C LEU A 124 -8.30 -19.04 -2.65
N GLN A 125 -7.41 -18.39 -1.90
CA GLN A 125 -7.12 -16.97 -2.07
C GLN A 125 -6.56 -16.67 -3.46
N LYS A 126 -5.67 -17.52 -3.98
CA LYS A 126 -5.13 -17.40 -5.35
C LYS A 126 -6.24 -17.46 -6.41
N VAL A 127 -7.18 -18.41 -6.27
CA VAL A 127 -8.35 -18.52 -7.14
C VAL A 127 -9.23 -17.26 -7.06
N LYS A 128 -9.55 -16.81 -5.84
CA LYS A 128 -10.35 -15.60 -5.61
C LYS A 128 -9.70 -14.37 -6.23
N LEU A 129 -8.38 -14.21 -6.10
CA LEU A 129 -7.65 -13.11 -6.75
C LEU A 129 -7.79 -13.16 -8.27
N LYS A 130 -7.61 -14.35 -8.88
CA LYS A 130 -7.71 -14.52 -10.33
C LYS A 130 -9.10 -14.18 -10.88
N LEU A 131 -10.15 -14.52 -10.14
CA LEU A 131 -11.55 -14.29 -10.57
C LEU A 131 -12.03 -12.87 -10.26
N LEU A 132 -11.68 -12.36 -9.08
CA LEU A 132 -12.29 -11.14 -8.54
C LEU A 132 -11.47 -9.89 -8.80
N ILE A 133 -10.20 -9.98 -9.19
CA ILE A 133 -9.34 -8.83 -9.49
C ILE A 133 -9.13 -8.66 -10.99
N ASN A 134 -9.46 -7.49 -11.53
CA ASN A 134 -9.19 -7.17 -12.94
C ASN A 134 -7.70 -6.87 -13.19
N ARG A 135 -7.06 -6.15 -12.26
CA ARG A 135 -5.65 -5.74 -12.39
C ARG A 135 -4.89 -5.81 -11.09
N THR A 136 -3.67 -6.30 -11.15
CA THR A 136 -2.78 -6.36 -10.00
C THR A 136 -1.57 -5.45 -10.22
N PHE A 137 -1.35 -4.52 -9.30
CA PHE A 137 -0.18 -3.63 -9.31
C PHE A 137 0.88 -4.14 -8.33
N VAL A 138 2.13 -4.11 -8.77
CA VAL A 138 3.31 -4.52 -8.00
C VAL A 138 4.38 -3.45 -8.09
N PHE A 139 5.21 -3.29 -7.07
CA PHE A 139 6.21 -2.21 -7.00
C PHE A 139 7.66 -2.66 -7.26
N SER A 140 7.86 -3.93 -7.65
CA SER A 140 9.17 -4.41 -8.08
C SER A 140 9.06 -5.55 -9.09
N LYS A 141 10.07 -5.68 -9.97
CA LYS A 141 10.17 -6.81 -10.92
C LYS A 141 10.19 -8.17 -10.21
N ARG A 142 10.82 -8.22 -9.03
CA ARG A 142 10.89 -9.45 -8.24
C ARG A 142 9.51 -9.82 -7.68
N LEU A 143 8.67 -8.85 -7.29
CA LEU A 143 7.27 -9.11 -6.92
C LEU A 143 6.47 -9.52 -8.15
N GLU A 144 6.64 -8.82 -9.28
CA GLU A 144 5.99 -9.14 -10.54
C GLU A 144 6.18 -10.61 -10.93
N LYS A 145 7.42 -11.09 -10.92
CA LYS A 145 7.75 -12.50 -11.22
C LYS A 145 6.99 -13.48 -10.32
N ASN A 146 6.81 -13.14 -9.04
CA ASN A 146 6.11 -14.01 -8.10
C ASN A 146 4.60 -13.94 -8.25
N VAL A 147 4.03 -12.75 -8.43
CA VAL A 147 2.59 -12.56 -8.64
C VAL A 147 2.13 -13.15 -9.97
N LYS A 148 2.98 -13.12 -11.02
CA LYS A 148 2.70 -13.76 -12.31
C LYS A 148 2.51 -15.28 -12.22
N ARG A 149 2.95 -15.93 -11.14
CA ARG A 149 2.65 -17.34 -10.86
C ARG A 149 1.20 -17.57 -10.39
N ILE A 150 0.49 -16.51 -10.01
CA ILE A 150 -0.87 -16.53 -9.47
C ILE A 150 -1.87 -15.96 -10.47
N THR A 151 -1.55 -14.82 -11.10
CA THR A 151 -2.41 -14.14 -12.06
C THR A 151 -1.59 -13.51 -13.19
N ASN A 152 -2.12 -13.49 -14.41
CA ASN A 152 -1.44 -12.90 -15.57
C ASN A 152 -1.67 -11.39 -15.68
N ASN A 153 -2.67 -10.84 -14.95
CA ASN A 153 -3.07 -9.44 -15.05
C ASN A 153 -2.22 -8.53 -14.15
N VAL A 154 -0.90 -8.60 -14.29
CA VAL A 154 0.04 -7.88 -13.41
C VAL A 154 0.63 -6.67 -14.13
N THR A 155 0.81 -5.57 -13.42
CA THR A 155 1.51 -4.37 -13.89
C THR A 155 2.51 -3.91 -12.87
N LEU A 156 3.75 -3.77 -13.31
CA LEU A 156 4.77 -3.08 -12.55
C LEU A 156 4.42 -1.59 -12.52
N LEU A 157 4.16 -1.09 -11.32
CA LEU A 157 4.02 0.32 -11.03
C LEU A 157 5.28 0.74 -10.28
N THR A 158 6.15 1.50 -10.93
CA THR A 158 7.28 2.10 -10.23
C THR A 158 6.72 3.07 -9.19
N PRO A 159 7.15 3.01 -7.92
CA PRO A 159 6.61 3.88 -6.88
C PRO A 159 6.82 5.34 -7.31
N PRO A 160 5.79 6.20 -7.16
CA PRO A 160 5.94 7.62 -7.39
C PRO A 160 6.86 8.18 -6.31
N VAL A 161 8.14 8.36 -6.62
CA VAL A 161 9.07 9.10 -5.77
C VAL A 161 9.14 10.50 -6.35
N ALA A 162 8.76 11.49 -5.56
CA ALA A 162 8.77 12.87 -6.01
C ALA A 162 10.21 13.39 -6.19
N ASP A 163 10.45 14.15 -7.26
CA ASP A 163 11.79 14.65 -7.61
C ASP A 163 12.42 15.52 -6.51
N TYR A 164 11.61 16.15 -5.66
CA TYR A 164 12.11 16.97 -4.56
C TYR A 164 12.96 16.19 -3.55
N TYR A 165 12.77 14.87 -3.42
CA TYR A 165 13.62 14.02 -2.58
C TYR A 165 15.06 13.92 -3.11
N PHE A 166 15.27 14.15 -4.40
CA PHE A 166 16.58 14.11 -5.05
C PHE A 166 17.17 15.51 -5.27
N ASN A 167 16.41 16.55 -4.95
CA ASN A 167 16.82 17.94 -5.11
C ASN A 167 17.68 18.39 -3.91
N ILE A 168 18.74 17.62 -3.65
CA ILE A 168 19.67 17.85 -2.55
C ILE A 168 20.56 19.03 -2.96
N LYS A 169 20.46 20.15 -2.23
CA LYS A 169 21.47 21.21 -2.32
C LYS A 169 22.81 20.57 -2.02
N ARG A 170 23.77 20.66 -2.94
CA ARG A 170 25.14 20.18 -2.72
C ARG A 170 25.61 20.75 -1.39
N LEU A 171 25.81 19.88 -0.41
CA LEU A 171 26.44 20.25 0.84
C LEU A 171 27.89 20.61 0.52
N ASP A 172 28.44 21.57 1.25
CA ASP A 172 29.86 21.94 1.14
C ASP A 172 30.73 20.69 1.28
N LYS A 173 31.84 20.65 0.54
CA LYS A 173 32.80 19.55 0.61
C LYS A 173 33.31 19.42 2.04
N SER A 174 32.86 18.38 2.72
CA SER A 174 33.41 17.92 3.99
C SER A 174 34.74 17.23 3.74
N GLU A 175 35.72 17.40 4.64
CA GLU A 175 36.98 16.64 4.61
C GLU A 175 36.75 15.13 4.79
N LYS A 176 35.65 14.74 5.45
CA LYS A 176 35.25 13.35 5.68
C LYS A 176 34.01 12.95 4.89
N GLU A 177 33.96 11.72 4.43
CA GLU A 177 32.79 11.15 3.77
C GLU A 177 31.68 10.88 4.81
N LYS A 178 30.46 11.36 4.55
CA LYS A 178 29.31 11.11 5.44
C LYS A 178 28.61 9.82 5.04
N ILE A 179 28.41 8.92 5.99
CA ILE A 179 27.61 7.71 5.78
C ILE A 179 26.28 7.87 6.51
N LEU A 180 25.19 7.51 5.82
CA LEU A 180 23.83 7.64 6.33
C LEU A 180 23.10 6.30 6.21
N PHE A 181 22.44 5.91 7.29
CA PHE A 181 21.43 4.86 7.28
C PHE A 181 20.04 5.49 7.38
N VAL A 182 19.14 5.13 6.46
CA VAL A 182 17.74 5.55 6.49
C VAL A 182 16.85 4.31 6.52
N GLY A 183 16.19 4.08 7.65
CA GLY A 183 15.29 2.95 7.83
C GLY A 183 14.77 2.85 9.26
N ARG A 184 13.76 2.00 9.47
CA ARG A 184 13.31 1.65 10.82
C ARG A 184 14.41 0.86 11.53
N ILE A 185 14.60 1.11 12.82
CA ILE A 185 15.50 0.33 13.68
C ILE A 185 14.82 -1.01 13.95
N SER A 186 15.03 -1.97 13.06
CA SER A 186 14.44 -3.30 13.18
C SER A 186 15.31 -4.37 12.54
N LYS A 187 15.21 -5.60 13.06
CA LYS A 187 16.05 -6.73 12.65
C LYS A 187 15.87 -7.09 11.17
N ASP A 188 14.66 -6.98 10.63
CA ASP A 188 14.36 -7.21 9.21
C ASP A 188 15.07 -6.21 8.27
N LYS A 189 15.58 -5.10 8.81
CA LYS A 189 16.37 -4.11 8.07
C LYS A 189 17.87 -4.32 8.20
N GLY A 190 18.32 -5.38 8.89
CA GLY A 190 19.74 -5.67 9.09
C GLY A 190 20.46 -4.61 9.91
N ILE A 191 19.77 -4.01 10.89
CA ILE A 191 20.34 -2.93 11.71
C ILE A 191 21.57 -3.39 12.51
N ASP A 192 21.61 -4.67 12.89
CA ASP A 192 22.75 -5.34 13.50
C ASP A 192 23.99 -5.26 12.61
N VAL A 193 23.83 -5.60 11.33
CA VAL A 193 24.90 -5.50 10.33
C VAL A 193 25.34 -4.06 10.11
N VAL A 194 24.40 -3.11 10.05
CA VAL A 194 24.72 -1.69 9.90
C VAL A 194 25.54 -1.17 11.08
N ILE A 195 25.16 -1.53 12.31
CA ILE A 195 25.89 -1.16 13.53
C ILE A 195 27.30 -1.75 13.50
N GLU A 196 27.45 -3.02 13.12
CA GLU A 196 28.75 -3.68 13.01
C GLU A 196 29.65 -2.98 11.99
N VAL A 197 29.13 -2.69 10.79
CA VAL A 197 29.85 -1.92 9.76
C VAL A 197 30.27 -0.56 10.33
N PHE A 198 29.37 0.17 10.98
CA PHE A 198 29.65 1.50 11.51
C PHE A 198 30.72 1.49 12.62
N LYS A 199 30.82 0.41 13.40
CA LYS A 199 31.89 0.23 14.40
C LYS A 199 33.25 0.02 13.75
N ASN A 200 33.30 -0.62 12.58
CA ASN A 200 34.53 -1.00 11.89
C ASN A 200 35.01 0.04 10.85
N LEU A 201 34.30 1.15 10.65
CA LEU A 201 34.69 2.19 9.69
C LEU A 201 35.85 3.05 10.23
N PRO A 202 36.88 3.35 9.39
CA PRO A 202 37.99 4.23 9.75
C PRO A 202 37.51 5.67 9.99
N ARG A 203 37.67 6.15 11.22
CA ARG A 203 37.13 7.45 11.67
C ARG A 203 37.89 8.66 11.12
N GLU A 204 39.09 8.44 10.62
CA GLU A 204 39.87 9.42 9.87
C GLU A 204 39.22 9.75 8.52
N LYS A 205 38.54 8.78 7.88
CA LYS A 205 37.93 8.95 6.55
C LYS A 205 36.43 9.27 6.60
N TYR A 206 35.72 8.67 7.55
CA TYR A 206 34.25 8.73 7.59
C TYR A 206 33.71 9.50 8.79
N LEU A 207 32.69 10.31 8.54
CA LEU A 207 31.82 10.89 9.55
C LEU A 207 30.57 10.03 9.67
N ILE A 208 30.31 9.55 10.88
CA ILE A 208 29.12 8.76 11.22
C ILE A 208 28.19 9.66 12.02
N ASN A 209 27.01 9.93 11.47
CA ASN A 209 25.94 10.67 12.10
C ASN A 209 24.75 9.76 12.42
#